data_AF-A0A931QXG7-F1
#
_entry.id   AF-A0A931QXG7-F1
#
_cell.length_a   1.000
_cell.length_b   1.000
_cell.length_c   1.000
_cell.angle_alpha   90.00
_cell.angle_beta   90.00
_cell.angle_gamma   90.00
#
_symmetry.space_group_name_H-M   'P 1'
#
loop_
_entity.id
_entity.type
_entity.pdbx_description
1 polymer ?
#
loop_
_entity_poly.entity_id
_entity_poly.type
_entity_poly.pdbx_seq_one_letter_code
_entity_poly.pdbx_strand_id
1 'polypeptide(L)' 'MICCSLLEEGIDRGAFYFGERQRVDDGRFVNDLDTEYFIRSATSRGYDYIGINYCPFCGRALSRGLWVAEKKK' A
#
# COMPACT_ATOMS: atom_id res chain seq x y z
N MET A 1 -5.84 -8.61 -5.82
CA MET A 1 -4.87 -9.20 -6.77
C MET A 1 -3.60 -8.39 -6.67
N ILE A 2 -2.50 -9.02 -6.26
CA ILE A 2 -1.19 -8.39 -6.12
C ILE A 2 -0.54 -8.31 -7.51
N CYS A 3 0.19 -7.24 -7.82
CA CYS A 3 0.64 -6.96 -9.19
C CYS A 3 1.93 -7.69 -9.63
N CYS A 4 2.74 -8.18 -8.69
CA CYS A 4 3.97 -8.94 -8.95
C CYS A 4 4.41 -9.71 -7.70
N SER A 5 5.27 -10.72 -7.89
CA SER A 5 5.77 -11.58 -6.81
C SER A 5 6.61 -10.85 -5.77
N LEU A 6 7.37 -9.81 -6.16
CA LEU A 6 8.18 -9.03 -5.20
C LEU A 6 7.31 -8.23 -4.22
N LEU A 7 6.14 -7.76 -4.67
CA LEU A 7 5.20 -7.09 -3.78
C LEU A 7 4.51 -8.08 -2.85
N GLU A 8 4.15 -9.26 -3.36
CA GLU A 8 3.57 -10.36 -2.58
C GLU A 8 4.53 -10.79 -1.48
N GLU A 9 5.79 -11.05 -1.83
CA GLU A 9 6.84 -11.36 -0.86
C GLU A 9 7.06 -10.23 0.17
N GLY A 10 6.97 -8.97 -0.27
CA GLY A 10 7.03 -7.81 0.64
C GLY A 10 5.87 -7.76 1.64
N ILE A 11 4.67 -8.18 1.23
CA ILE A 11 3.50 -8.30 2.10
C ILE A 11 3.69 -9.46 3.09
N ASP A 12 4.11 -10.63 2.60
CA ASP A 12 4.32 -11.82 3.42
C ASP A 12 5.40 -11.59 4.50
N ARG A 13 6.43 -10.82 4.17
CA ARG A 13 7.50 -10.42 5.10
C ARG A 13 7.09 -9.28 6.04
N GLY A 14 5.89 -8.71 5.89
CA GLY A 14 5.38 -7.62 6.71
C GLY A 14 6.03 -6.25 6.44
N ALA A 15 6.78 -6.09 5.34
CA ALA A 15 7.33 -4.81 4.90
C ALA A 15 6.26 -3.93 4.22
N PHE A 16 5.22 -4.57 3.68
CA PHE A 16 4.05 -3.93 3.10
C PHE A 16 2.78 -4.43 3.79
N TYR A 17 1.76 -3.59 3.80
CA TYR A 17 0.41 -3.94 4.24
C TYR A 17 -0.54 -3.79 3.05
N PHE A 18 -1.36 -4.82 2.84
CA PHE A 18 -2.46 -4.81 1.88
C PHE A 18 -3.78 -5.03 2.62
N GLY A 19 -4.64 -4.01 2.63
CA GLY A 19 -5.94 -4.08 3.30
C GLY A 19 -6.56 -2.71 3.61
N GLU A 20 -7.74 -2.75 4.20
CA GLU A 20 -8.51 -1.55 4.57
C GLU A 20 -7.84 -0.81 5.74
N ARG A 21 -7.89 0.53 5.70
CA ARG A 21 -7.31 1.39 6.76
C ARG A 21 -7.92 1.13 8.13
N GLN A 22 -9.19 0.75 8.16
CA GLN A 22 -9.97 0.51 9.39
C GLN A 22 -9.53 -0.74 10.16
N ARG A 23 -8.75 -1.63 9.54
CA ARG A 23 -8.27 -2.87 10.15
C ARG A 23 -6.89 -2.73 10.81
N VAL A 24 -6.29 -1.54 10.75
CA VAL A 24 -5.00 -1.25 11.36
C VAL A 24 -5.22 -0.65 12.76
N ASP A 25 -4.69 -1.31 13.78
CA ASP A 25 -4.78 -0.92 15.20
C ASP A 25 -3.39 -0.68 15.85
N ASP A 26 -2.30 -0.95 15.12
CA ASP A 26 -0.92 -0.96 15.62
C ASP A 26 -0.06 0.20 15.08
N GLY A 27 -0.71 1.23 14.51
CA GLY A 27 0.00 2.34 13.90
C GLY A 27 -0.88 3.47 13.38
N ARG A 28 -0.28 4.31 12.54
CA ARG A 28 -0.95 5.47 11.94
C ARG A 28 -0.67 5.55 10.44
N PHE A 29 -1.62 6.13 9.71
CA PHE A 29 -1.41 6.48 8.31
C PHE A 29 -0.77 7.86 8.22
N VAL A 30 0.26 7.98 7.38
CA VAL A 30 1.04 9.23 7.26
C VAL A 30 0.75 10.01 5.98
N ASN A 31 -0.16 9.52 5.13
CA ASN A 31 -0.68 10.25 3.98
C ASN A 31 -2.15 9.89 3.67
N ASP A 32 -2.78 10.76 2.88
CA ASP A 32 -4.20 10.65 2.50
C ASP A 32 -4.36 10.10 1.08
N LEU A 33 -3.64 9.02 0.76
CA LEU A 33 -3.86 8.30 -0.48
C LEU A 33 -5.05 7.32 -0.36
N ASP A 34 -5.93 7.37 -1.35
CA ASP A 34 -7.01 6.39 -1.55
C ASP A 34 -6.44 5.13 -2.18
N THR A 35 -5.87 4.27 -1.34
CA THR A 35 -5.19 3.03 -1.73
C THR A 35 -5.40 1.95 -0.67
N GLU A 36 -5.28 0.70 -1.10
CA GLU A 36 -5.27 -0.47 -0.21
C GLU A 36 -3.84 -0.97 0.05
N TYR A 37 -2.83 -0.31 -0.52
CA TYR A 37 -1.42 -0.71 -0.43
C TYR A 37 -0.59 0.32 0.32
N PHE A 38 0.13 -0.15 1.33
CA PHE A 38 0.91 0.67 2.24
C PHE A 38 2.31 0.09 2.45
N ILE A 39 3.33 0.95 2.50
CA ILE A 39 4.62 0.61 3.09
C ILE A 39 4.44 0.65 4.61
N ARG A 40 4.89 -0.38 5.31
CA ARG A 40 4.84 -0.48 6.77
C ARG A 40 6.22 -0.24 7.35
N SER A 41 6.41 0.88 8.04
CA SER A 41 7.69 1.26 8.63
C SER A 41 7.62 1.23 10.15
N ALA A 42 8.52 0.50 10.79
CA ALA A 42 8.57 0.45 12.25
C ALA A 42 9.05 1.79 12.83
N THR A 43 8.42 2.22 13.92
CA THR A 43 8.75 3.42 14.69
C THR A 43 8.92 3.07 16.16
N SER A 44 9.34 4.04 16.98
CA SER A 44 9.41 3.87 18.43
C SER A 44 8.04 3.71 19.12
N ARG A 45 6.92 3.90 18.40
CA ARG A 45 5.55 3.89 18.96
C ARG A 45 4.58 2.95 18.23
N GLY A 46 5.07 2.06 17.37
CA GLY A 46 4.25 1.21 16.50
C GLY A 46 4.67 1.38 15.04
N TYR A 47 3.72 1.40 14.11
CA TYR A 47 4.03 1.51 12.67
C TYR A 47 3.52 2.79 12.01
N ASP A 48 4.30 3.30 11.06
CA ASP A 48 3.84 4.28 10.07
C ASP A 48 3.43 3.53 8.79
N TYR A 49 2.21 3.79 8.33
CA TYR A 49 1.64 3.24 7.11
C TYR A 49 1.62 4.31 6.03
N ILE A 50 2.51 4.19 5.05
CA ILE A 50 2.64 5.13 3.93
C ILE A 50 1.90 4.55 2.73
N GLY A 51 0.75 5.13 2.37
CA GLY A 51 0.02 4.71 1.18
C GLY A 51 0.86 4.91 -0.07
N ILE A 52 0.71 3.99 -1.04
CA ILE A 52 1.36 4.07 -2.35
C ILE A 52 0.35 3.97 -3.49
N ASN A 53 0.64 4.70 -4.56
CA ASN A 53 -0.17 4.75 -5.79
C ASN A 53 0.31 3.76 -6.86
N TYR A 54 1.61 3.45 -6.87
CA TYR A 54 2.25 2.56 -7.82
C TYR A 54 3.09 1.52 -7.09
N CYS A 55 3.19 0.33 -7.64
CA CYS A 55 4.07 -0.70 -7.13
C CYS A 55 5.54 -0.26 -7.29
N PRO A 56 6.35 -0.26 -6.22
CA PRO A 56 7.76 0.13 -6.31
C PRO A 56 8.61 -0.88 -7.09
N PHE A 57 8.09 -2.08 -7.37
CA PHE A 57 8.81 -3.15 -8.05
C PHE A 57 8.52 -3.25 -9.54
N CYS A 58 7.27 -3.06 -9.97
CA CYS A 58 6.86 -3.24 -11.37
C CYS A 58 6.18 -2.01 -11.99
N GLY A 59 6.01 -0.91 -11.23
CA GLY A 59 5.45 0.34 -11.72
C GLY A 59 3.94 0.33 -12.00
N ARG A 60 3.25 -0.80 -11.81
CA ARG A 60 1.79 -0.88 -12.04
C ARG A 60 1.03 0.00 -11.05
N ALA A 61 -0.02 0.68 -11.53
CA ALA A 61 -0.95 1.40 -10.68
C ALA A 61 -1.66 0.45 -9.69
N LEU A 62 -1.72 0.86 -8.43
CA LEU A 62 -2.29 0.11 -7.32
C LEU A 62 -3.56 0.75 -6.77
N SER A 63 -3.66 2.08 -6.79
CA SER A 63 -4.85 2.76 -6.25
C SER A 63 -6.05 2.64 -7.19
N ARG A 64 -7.23 2.45 -6.61
CA ARG A 64 -8.51 2.44 -7.35
C ARG A 64 -8.72 3.72 -8.15
N GLY A 65 -8.36 4.87 -7.58
CA GLY A 65 -8.43 6.17 -8.24
C GLY A 65 -7.60 6.22 -9.54
N LEU A 66 -6.40 5.63 -9.54
CA LEU A 66 -5.55 5.58 -10.74
C LEU A 66 -6.08 4.60 -11.79
N TRP A 67 -6.59 3.43 -11.38
CA TRP A 67 -7.24 2.50 -12.31
C TRP A 67 -8.43 3.11 -13.05
N VAL A 68 -9.23 3.94 -12.36
CA VAL A 68 -10.36 4.67 -12.98
C VAL A 68 -9.86 5.79 -13.89
N ALA A 69 -8.77 6.48 -13.53
CA ALA A 69 -8.18 7.53 -14.35
C ALA A 69 -7.51 6.97 -15.62
N GLU A 70 -6.85 5.82 -15.55
CA GLU A 70 -6.22 5.15 -16.70
C GLU A 70 -7.26 4.67 -17.73
N LYS A 71 -8.45 4.22 -17.28
CA LYS A 71 -9.54 3.81 -18.19
C LYS A 71 -10.27 4.95 -18.89
N LYS A 72 -10.06 6.20 -18.46
CA LYS A 72 -10.68 7.40 -19.06
C LYS A 72 -9.79 8.08 -20.11
N LYS A 73 -8.56 7.61 -20.30
CA LYS A 73 -7.70 7.96 -21.43
C LYS A 73 -7.92 7.00 -22.58
#